data_AF-A0A7L9A6G8-F1
#
_entry.id   AF-A0A7L9A6G8-F1
#
_cell.length_a   1.000
_cell.length_b   1.000
_cell.length_c   1.000
_cell.angle_alpha   90.00
_cell.angle_beta   90.00
_cell.angle_gamma   90.00
#
_symmetry.space_group_name_H-M   'P 1'
#
loop_
_entity.id
_entity.type
_entity.pdbx_description
1 polymer ?
#
loop_
_entity_poly.entity_id
_entity_poly.type
_entity_poly.pdbx_seq_one_letter_code
_entity_poly.pdbx_strand_id
1 'polypeptide(L)'
;TFRKLKKAYDLLGKTQAAMEQLHMHFSSAVNESAIEAVKPYLNEVSIEMKFQEMCQSVPTTKAPVCLLNLCENLFLVMRSYYLLVNWHIKNEEAVPNSSNVFDIERNVSREYIKQKLKAGLIRIWHDVQAKVSTFLKSSGLEEFPFEKFIQMLGILRKLTQVAEIFCGDKSDLLQDFIKTQSVSYIKNYHRGRMEELKLFLE
;
A
#
# COMPACT_ATOMS: atom_id res chain seq x y z
N THR A 1 0.67 22.88 14.50
CA THR A 1 1.97 22.26 14.85
C THR A 1 2.84 22.03 13.60
N PHE A 2 2.34 21.40 12.52
CA PHE A 2 3.09 21.24 11.25
C PHE A 2 3.52 22.54 10.55
N ARG A 3 2.66 23.58 10.54
CA ARG A 3 2.95 24.87 9.89
C ARG A 3 4.14 25.62 10.51
N LYS A 4 4.32 25.51 11.83
CA LYS A 4 5.45 26.14 12.55
C LYS A 4 6.75 25.37 12.28
N LEU A 5 6.67 24.04 12.27
CA LEU A 5 7.80 23.16 11.94
C LEU A 5 8.28 23.38 10.50
N LYS A 6 7.36 23.39 9.53
CA LYS A 6 7.68 23.71 8.12
C LYS A 6 8.41 25.03 7.98
N LYS A 7 7.87 26.11 8.58
CA LYS A 7 8.52 27.43 8.56
C LYS A 7 9.93 27.42 9.15
N ALA A 8 10.15 26.68 10.24
CA ALA A 8 11.48 26.56 10.84
C ALA A 8 12.46 25.82 9.92
N TYR A 9 12.03 24.73 9.27
CA TYR A 9 12.87 23.99 8.32
C TYR A 9 13.19 24.79 7.06
N ASP A 10 12.22 25.55 6.54
CA ASP A 10 12.43 26.45 5.40
C ASP A 10 13.45 27.54 5.76
N LEU A 11 13.37 28.13 6.96
CA LEU A 11 14.34 29.12 7.45
C LEU A 11 15.74 28.53 7.68
N LEU A 12 15.84 27.23 7.93
CA LEU A 12 17.10 26.52 8.15
C LEU A 12 17.71 25.94 6.86
N GLY A 13 17.03 26.06 5.70
CA GLY A 13 17.45 25.41 4.46
C GLY A 13 17.45 23.87 4.52
N LYS A 14 16.77 23.26 5.51
CA LYS A 14 16.78 21.81 5.78
C LYS A 14 15.63 21.06 5.12
N THR A 15 15.06 21.62 4.06
CA THR A 15 13.88 21.11 3.39
C THR A 15 14.05 19.68 2.86
N GLN A 16 15.24 19.32 2.35
CA GLN A 16 15.53 17.96 1.92
C GLN A 16 15.47 16.94 3.08
N ALA A 17 16.14 17.22 4.19
CA ALA A 17 16.14 16.33 5.36
C ALA A 17 14.73 16.16 5.95
N ALA A 18 13.92 17.22 5.95
CA ALA A 18 12.51 17.13 6.34
C ALA A 18 11.72 16.20 5.43
N MET A 19 11.94 16.26 4.12
CA MET A 19 11.27 15.40 3.15
C MET A 19 11.66 13.94 3.30
N GLU A 20 12.95 13.66 3.53
CA GLU A 20 13.44 12.31 3.79
C GLU A 20 12.83 11.73 5.08
N GLN A 21 12.80 12.52 6.16
CA GLN A 21 12.15 12.13 7.42
C GLN A 21 10.65 11.88 7.25
N LEU A 22 9.97 12.71 6.46
CA LEU A 22 8.56 12.52 6.12
C LEU A 22 8.35 11.17 5.42
N HIS A 23 9.13 10.87 4.39
CA HIS A 23 9.03 9.58 3.67
C HIS A 23 9.36 8.40 4.57
N MET A 24 10.39 8.50 5.42
CA MET A 24 10.71 7.45 6.39
C MET A 24 9.56 7.19 7.37
N HIS A 25 8.94 8.26 7.89
CA HIS A 25 7.78 8.14 8.77
C HIS A 25 6.61 7.42 8.09
N PHE A 26 6.30 7.77 6.84
CA PHE A 26 5.22 7.10 6.11
C PHE A 26 5.55 5.64 5.76
N SER A 27 6.80 5.31 5.40
CA SER A 27 7.23 3.92 5.23
C SER A 27 7.11 3.13 6.55
N SER A 28 7.46 3.72 7.70
CA SER A 28 7.25 3.08 9.02
C SER A 28 5.77 2.87 9.30
N ALA A 29 4.94 3.90 9.08
CA ALA A 29 3.50 3.83 9.27
C ALA A 29 2.84 2.74 8.41
N VAL A 30 3.29 2.54 7.17
CA VAL A 30 2.84 1.42 6.32
C VAL A 30 3.20 0.07 6.95
N ASN A 31 4.44 -0.07 7.43
CA ASN A 31 4.90 -1.30 8.06
C ASN A 31 4.12 -1.63 9.35
N GLU A 32 4.00 -0.66 10.25
CA GLU A 32 3.29 -0.79 11.52
C GLU A 32 1.80 -1.08 11.29
N SER A 33 1.14 -0.29 10.41
CA SER A 33 -0.28 -0.49 10.09
C SER A 33 -0.54 -1.87 9.49
N ALA A 34 0.36 -2.39 8.66
CA ALA A 34 0.24 -3.73 8.10
C ALA A 34 0.29 -4.80 9.19
N ILE A 35 1.24 -4.68 10.13
CA ILE A 35 1.40 -5.61 11.25
C ILE A 35 0.15 -5.57 12.15
N GLU A 36 -0.28 -4.37 12.56
CA GLU A 36 -1.47 -4.19 13.41
C GLU A 36 -2.74 -4.70 12.73
N ALA A 37 -2.84 -4.59 11.40
CA ALA A 37 -4.01 -5.09 10.68
C ALA A 37 -4.10 -6.62 10.65
N VAL A 38 -2.97 -7.33 10.71
CA VAL A 38 -2.94 -8.81 10.64
C VAL A 38 -3.05 -9.45 12.02
N LYS A 39 -2.48 -8.81 13.05
CA LYS A 39 -2.46 -9.32 14.46
C LYS A 39 -3.78 -9.92 14.96
N PRO A 40 -4.97 -9.29 14.76
CA PRO A 40 -6.24 -9.80 15.29
C PRO A 40 -6.67 -11.16 14.72
N TYR A 41 -6.06 -11.60 13.61
CA TYR A 41 -6.42 -12.83 12.92
C TYR A 41 -5.51 -14.01 13.28
N LEU A 42 -4.48 -13.77 14.10
CA LEU A 42 -3.50 -14.75 14.53
C LEU A 42 -3.90 -15.36 15.88
N ASN A 43 -3.60 -16.64 16.07
CA ASN A 43 -3.84 -17.32 17.34
C ASN A 43 -2.70 -17.05 18.35
N GLU A 44 -1.46 -16.93 17.86
CA GLU A 44 -0.27 -16.64 18.65
C GLU A 44 0.59 -15.62 17.89
N VAL A 45 1.17 -14.67 18.62
CA VAL A 45 2.05 -13.64 18.06
C VAL A 45 3.31 -13.54 18.90
N SER A 46 4.46 -13.84 18.30
CA SER A 46 5.77 -13.53 18.89
C SER A 46 6.21 -12.13 18.48
N ILE A 47 6.92 -11.44 19.38
CA ILE A 47 7.48 -10.09 19.13
C ILE A 47 8.47 -10.10 17.96
N GLU A 48 9.14 -11.22 17.72
CA GLU A 48 10.13 -11.38 16.65
C GLU A 48 9.52 -11.86 15.32
N MET A 49 8.21 -12.15 15.30
CA MET A 49 7.55 -12.72 14.13
C MET A 49 7.56 -11.73 12.97
N LYS A 50 8.12 -12.14 11.83
CA LYS A 50 8.17 -11.32 10.63
C LYS A 50 6.78 -11.23 10.01
N PHE A 51 6.49 -10.11 9.35
CA PHE A 51 5.21 -9.91 8.66
C PHE A 51 4.85 -11.06 7.69
N GLN A 52 5.83 -11.64 7.00
CA GLN A 52 5.60 -12.81 6.14
C GLN A 52 5.10 -14.02 6.93
N GLU A 53 5.73 -14.35 8.06
CA GLU A 53 5.33 -15.45 8.94
C GLU A 53 3.94 -15.20 9.52
N MET A 54 3.66 -13.96 9.94
CA MET A 54 2.32 -13.55 10.36
C MET A 54 1.28 -13.85 9.29
N CYS A 55 1.54 -13.50 8.03
CA CYS A 55 0.62 -13.76 6.92
C CYS A 55 0.42 -15.26 6.66
N GLN A 56 1.45 -16.09 6.83
CA GLN A 56 1.37 -17.55 6.69
C GLN A 56 0.51 -18.18 7.80
N SER A 57 0.53 -17.61 9.01
CA SER A 57 -0.25 -18.11 10.15
C SER A 57 -1.72 -17.69 10.15
N VAL A 58 -2.16 -16.87 9.19
CA VAL A 58 -3.58 -16.48 9.07
C VAL A 58 -4.40 -17.69 8.59
N PRO A 59 -5.43 -18.12 9.33
CA PRO A 59 -6.30 -19.20 8.88
C PRO A 59 -7.00 -18.86 7.56
N THR A 60 -7.07 -19.81 6.64
CA THR A 60 -7.68 -19.65 5.30
C THR A 60 -9.12 -19.13 5.36
N THR A 61 -9.87 -19.53 6.39
CA THR A 61 -11.25 -19.08 6.66
C THR A 61 -11.35 -17.57 6.96
N LYS A 62 -10.31 -17.00 7.58
CA LYS A 62 -10.22 -15.60 7.98
C LYS A 62 -9.47 -14.73 6.97
N ALA A 63 -8.71 -15.33 6.05
CA ALA A 63 -7.82 -14.63 5.14
C ALA A 63 -8.48 -13.52 4.30
N PRO A 64 -9.70 -13.68 3.73
CA PRO A 64 -10.34 -12.58 2.99
C PRO A 64 -10.68 -11.37 3.88
N VAL A 65 -11.12 -11.61 5.11
CA VAL A 65 -11.45 -10.55 6.07
C VAL A 65 -10.17 -9.86 6.54
N CYS A 66 -9.11 -10.64 6.79
CA CYS A 66 -7.79 -10.12 7.12
C CYS A 66 -7.21 -9.25 5.98
N LEU A 67 -7.32 -9.70 4.73
CA LEU A 67 -6.87 -8.93 3.57
C LEU A 67 -7.64 -7.63 3.42
N LEU A 68 -8.96 -7.64 3.64
CA LEU A 68 -9.77 -6.42 3.61
C LEU A 68 -9.29 -5.44 4.69
N ASN A 69 -9.14 -5.90 5.94
CA ASN A 69 -8.66 -5.08 7.04
C ASN A 69 -7.26 -4.51 6.76
N LEU A 70 -6.36 -5.33 6.21
CA LEU A 70 -5.03 -4.89 5.76
C LEU A 70 -5.14 -3.75 4.74
N CYS A 71 -5.92 -3.93 3.68
CA CYS A 71 -6.11 -2.92 2.65
C CYS A 71 -6.74 -1.63 3.20
N GLU A 72 -7.71 -1.73 4.11
CA GLU A 72 -8.35 -0.56 4.73
C GLU A 72 -7.38 0.25 5.60
N ASN A 73 -6.57 -0.41 6.42
CA ASN A 73 -5.57 0.25 7.25
C ASN A 73 -4.49 0.93 6.40
N LEU A 74 -4.01 0.25 5.35
CA LEU A 74 -3.04 0.82 4.41
C LEU A 74 -3.63 2.00 3.63
N PHE A 75 -4.92 1.92 3.26
CA PHE A 75 -5.63 3.04 2.63
C PHE A 75 -5.67 4.29 3.52
N LEU A 76 -5.80 4.16 4.84
CA LEU A 76 -5.76 5.30 5.75
C LEU A 76 -4.40 6.01 5.74
N VAL A 77 -3.31 5.24 5.66
CA VAL A 77 -1.95 5.78 5.51
C VAL A 77 -1.79 6.51 4.17
N MET A 78 -2.21 5.87 3.08
CA MET A 78 -2.20 6.47 1.73
C MET A 78 -3.02 7.77 1.72
N ARG A 79 -4.26 7.74 2.23
CA ARG A 79 -5.15 8.91 2.29
C ARG A 79 -4.51 10.05 3.09
N SER A 80 -3.87 9.74 4.21
CA SER A 80 -3.19 10.75 5.03
C SER A 80 -2.07 11.44 4.25
N TYR A 81 -1.28 10.68 3.49
CA TYR A 81 -0.24 11.25 2.63
C TYR A 81 -0.84 12.05 1.46
N TYR A 82 -1.88 11.53 0.80
CA TYR A 82 -2.56 12.20 -0.30
C TYR A 82 -3.10 13.58 0.12
N LEU A 83 -3.73 13.65 1.31
CA LEU A 83 -4.21 14.90 1.87
C LEU A 83 -3.08 15.87 2.18
N LEU A 84 -1.93 15.39 2.66
CA LEU A 84 -0.74 16.20 2.89
C LEU A 84 -0.22 16.81 1.57
N VAL A 85 -0.11 16.00 0.52
CA VAL A 85 0.34 16.46 -0.81
C VAL A 85 -0.63 17.51 -1.37
N ASN A 86 -1.94 17.23 -1.33
CA ASN A 86 -2.97 18.16 -1.80
C ASN A 86 -2.99 19.46 -1.00
N TRP A 87 -2.82 19.38 0.33
CA TRP A 87 -2.70 20.57 1.16
C TRP A 87 -1.47 21.39 0.77
N HIS A 88 -0.34 20.74 0.46
CA HIS A 88 0.87 21.44 0.02
C HIS A 88 0.63 22.19 -1.29
N ILE A 89 0.11 21.51 -2.30
CA ILE A 89 -0.17 22.08 -3.63
C ILE A 89 -1.11 23.30 -3.50
N LYS A 90 -2.23 23.16 -2.77
CA LYS A 90 -3.21 24.25 -2.60
C LYS A 90 -2.65 25.46 -1.86
N ASN A 91 -1.79 25.27 -0.87
CA ASN A 91 -1.19 26.39 -0.13
C ASN A 91 -0.06 27.08 -0.91
N GLU A 92 0.50 26.43 -1.92
CA GLU A 92 1.53 27.02 -2.78
C GLU A 92 0.94 27.95 -3.85
N GLU A 93 -0.21 27.59 -4.43
CA GLU A 93 -0.92 28.41 -5.43
C GLU A 93 -1.39 29.77 -4.88
N ALA A 94 -1.48 29.92 -3.55
CA ALA A 94 -1.95 31.13 -2.89
C ALA A 94 -0.87 32.23 -2.72
N VAL A 95 0.39 31.99 -3.10
CA VAL A 95 1.48 32.97 -2.92
C VAL A 95 1.82 33.64 -4.25
N PRO A 96 1.63 34.97 -4.41
CA PRO A 96 1.90 35.65 -5.67
C PRO A 96 3.39 35.61 -6.04
N ASN A 97 3.67 35.44 -7.33
CA ASN A 97 5.01 35.47 -7.92
C ASN A 97 5.53 36.91 -7.95
N SER A 98 6.57 37.21 -7.18
CA SER A 98 7.40 38.41 -7.32
C SER A 98 8.74 38.06 -7.95
N SER A 99 9.34 39.01 -8.68
CA SER A 99 10.46 38.77 -9.61
C SER A 99 11.85 38.99 -9.00
N ASN A 100 12.00 38.90 -7.67
CA ASN A 100 13.28 39.16 -7.01
C ASN A 100 14.17 37.90 -6.97
N VAL A 101 15.49 38.06 -6.87
CA VAL A 101 16.45 36.92 -6.83
C VAL A 101 16.14 35.94 -5.68
N PHE A 102 15.75 36.46 -4.51
CA PHE A 102 15.28 35.65 -3.38
C PHE A 102 14.00 34.82 -3.70
N ASP A 103 13.18 35.27 -4.65
CA ASP A 103 12.01 34.53 -5.10
C ASP A 103 12.38 33.40 -6.05
N ILE A 104 13.48 33.51 -6.81
CA ILE A 104 13.96 32.47 -7.71
C ILE A 104 14.43 31.25 -6.91
N GLU A 105 15.27 31.44 -5.88
CA GLU A 105 15.72 30.34 -5.00
C GLU A 105 14.55 29.69 -4.25
N ARG A 106 13.57 30.50 -3.82
CA ARG A 106 12.33 30.05 -3.20
C ARG A 106 11.48 29.22 -4.17
N ASN A 107 11.42 29.60 -5.44
CA ASN A 107 10.68 28.88 -6.48
C ASN A 107 11.34 27.54 -6.83
N VAL A 108 12.67 27.50 -6.92
CA VAL A 108 13.43 26.25 -7.13
C VAL A 108 13.21 25.27 -5.97
N SER A 109 13.26 25.77 -4.74
CA SER A 109 13.03 24.96 -3.54
C SER A 109 11.60 24.40 -3.48
N ARG A 110 10.60 25.18 -3.93
CA ARG A 110 9.19 24.74 -4.00
C ARG A 110 8.99 23.64 -5.04
N GLU A 111 9.50 23.83 -6.25
CA GLU A 111 9.36 22.83 -7.30
C GLU A 111 10.03 21.51 -6.90
N TYR A 112 11.19 21.60 -6.22
CA TYR A 112 11.83 20.43 -5.60
C TYR A 112 10.91 19.71 -4.60
N ILE A 113 10.28 20.44 -3.66
CA ILE A 113 9.36 19.83 -2.68
C ILE A 113 8.19 19.16 -3.40
N LYS A 114 7.59 19.84 -4.38
CA LYS A 114 6.46 19.32 -5.16
C LYS A 114 6.82 18.03 -5.88
N GLN A 115 7.98 17.98 -6.53
CA GLN A 115 8.48 16.76 -7.17
C GLN A 115 8.72 15.63 -6.16
N LYS A 116 9.33 15.94 -5.00
CA LYS A 116 9.56 14.95 -3.94
C LYS A 116 8.26 14.42 -3.32
N LEU A 117 7.25 15.27 -3.16
CA LEU A 117 5.92 14.87 -2.69
C LEU A 117 5.23 13.95 -3.71
N LYS A 118 5.29 14.28 -5.00
CA LYS A 118 4.76 13.42 -6.07
C LYS A 118 5.47 12.07 -6.13
N ALA A 119 6.80 12.06 -6.05
CA ALA A 119 7.58 10.82 -5.99
C ALA A 119 7.25 9.99 -4.73
N GLY A 120 6.90 10.65 -3.62
CA GLY A 120 6.45 9.99 -2.40
C GLY A 120 5.13 9.23 -2.55
N LEU A 121 4.21 9.68 -3.42
CA LEU A 121 2.97 8.94 -3.71
C LEU A 121 3.31 7.57 -4.28
N ILE A 122 4.19 7.51 -5.29
CA ILE A 122 4.62 6.26 -5.92
C ILE A 122 5.36 5.38 -4.91
N ARG A 123 6.25 5.97 -4.11
CA ARG A 123 7.00 5.22 -3.09
C ARG A 123 6.09 4.55 -2.06
N ILE A 124 5.12 5.28 -1.52
CA ILE A 124 4.17 4.74 -0.53
C ILE A 124 3.31 3.66 -1.18
N TRP A 125 2.89 3.84 -2.43
CA TRP A 125 2.17 2.81 -3.17
C TRP A 125 2.99 1.52 -3.30
N HIS A 126 4.27 1.61 -3.65
CA HIS A 126 5.14 0.43 -3.71
C HIS A 126 5.27 -0.28 -2.36
N ASP A 127 5.40 0.47 -1.26
CA ASP A 127 5.45 -0.11 0.09
C ASP A 127 4.13 -0.86 0.41
N VAL A 128 2.98 -0.27 0.06
CA VAL A 128 1.65 -0.89 0.23
C VAL A 128 1.50 -2.13 -0.65
N GLN A 129 1.84 -2.03 -1.93
CA GLN A 129 1.78 -3.13 -2.88
C GLN A 129 2.67 -4.29 -2.45
N ALA A 130 3.86 -4.01 -1.90
CA ALA A 130 4.75 -5.03 -1.35
C ALA A 130 4.09 -5.78 -0.19
N LYS A 131 3.46 -5.08 0.77
CA LYS A 131 2.75 -5.73 1.90
C LYS A 131 1.61 -6.61 1.44
N VAL A 132 0.77 -6.11 0.54
CA VAL A 132 -0.35 -6.89 0.00
C VAL A 132 0.16 -8.10 -0.80
N SER A 133 1.21 -7.93 -1.61
CA SER A 133 1.82 -9.02 -2.36
C SER A 133 2.41 -10.09 -1.44
N THR A 134 3.08 -9.69 -0.35
CA THR A 134 3.59 -10.62 0.66
C THR A 134 2.46 -11.40 1.32
N PHE A 135 1.35 -10.74 1.69
CA PHE A 135 0.19 -11.42 2.26
C PHE A 135 -0.33 -12.50 1.31
N LEU A 136 -0.58 -12.14 0.05
CA LEU A 136 -1.13 -13.06 -0.95
C LEU A 136 -0.23 -14.27 -1.19
N LYS A 137 1.08 -14.05 -1.35
CA LYS A 137 2.07 -15.13 -1.54
C LYS A 137 2.17 -16.06 -0.33
N SER A 138 1.89 -15.55 0.86
CA SER A 138 2.04 -16.26 2.13
C SER A 138 0.78 -16.99 2.58
N SER A 139 -0.39 -16.51 2.17
CA SER A 139 -1.69 -16.96 2.66
C SER A 139 -2.17 -18.32 2.15
N GLY A 140 -1.43 -18.98 1.24
CA GLY A 140 -1.82 -20.31 0.73
C GLY A 140 -3.07 -20.31 -0.15
N LEU A 141 -3.16 -19.38 -1.11
CA LEU A 141 -4.35 -19.16 -1.96
C LEU A 141 -4.91 -20.42 -2.64
N GLU A 142 -4.05 -21.41 -2.91
CA GLU A 142 -4.40 -22.65 -3.63
C GLU A 142 -5.37 -23.55 -2.85
N GLU A 143 -5.39 -23.45 -1.53
CA GLU A 143 -6.23 -24.29 -0.66
C GLU A 143 -7.61 -23.68 -0.38
N PHE A 144 -7.87 -22.48 -0.92
CA PHE A 144 -9.07 -21.74 -0.55
C PHE A 144 -10.29 -22.29 -1.29
N PRO A 145 -11.49 -22.25 -0.68
CA PRO A 145 -12.73 -22.42 -1.43
C PRO A 145 -12.89 -21.36 -2.53
N PHE A 146 -13.54 -21.73 -3.63
CA PHE A 146 -13.70 -20.86 -4.81
C PHE A 146 -14.31 -19.50 -4.45
N GLU A 147 -15.33 -19.49 -3.59
CA GLU A 147 -16.02 -18.27 -3.15
C GLU A 147 -15.07 -17.32 -2.41
N LYS A 148 -14.17 -17.87 -1.59
CA LYS A 148 -13.17 -17.10 -0.83
C LYS A 148 -12.11 -16.52 -1.74
N PHE A 149 -11.70 -17.28 -2.76
CA PHE A 149 -10.80 -16.80 -3.80
C PHE A 149 -11.39 -15.60 -4.56
N ILE A 150 -12.64 -15.69 -5.01
CA ILE A 150 -13.33 -14.58 -5.70
C ILE A 150 -13.47 -13.35 -4.80
N GLN A 151 -13.76 -13.52 -3.50
CA GLN A 151 -13.81 -12.39 -2.56
C GLN A 151 -12.48 -11.63 -2.48
N MET A 152 -11.36 -12.36 -2.40
CA MET A 152 -10.04 -11.73 -2.40
C MET A 152 -9.75 -10.98 -3.71
N LEU A 153 -10.09 -11.56 -4.86
CA LEU A 153 -9.95 -10.86 -6.15
C LEU A 153 -10.74 -9.54 -6.19
N GLY A 154 -11.94 -9.54 -5.62
CA GLY A 154 -12.76 -8.32 -5.49
C GLY A 154 -12.08 -7.23 -4.66
N ILE A 155 -11.42 -7.59 -3.56
CA ILE A 155 -10.66 -6.66 -2.72
C ILE A 155 -9.46 -6.10 -3.51
N LEU A 156 -8.70 -6.97 -4.16
CA LEU A 156 -7.51 -6.56 -4.91
C LEU A 156 -7.83 -5.65 -6.10
N ARG A 157 -8.94 -5.91 -6.81
CA ARG A 157 -9.40 -5.04 -7.89
C ARG A 157 -9.75 -3.63 -7.38
N LYS A 158 -10.40 -3.52 -6.21
CA LYS A 158 -10.67 -2.21 -5.60
C LYS A 158 -9.37 -1.49 -5.22
N LEU A 159 -8.40 -2.22 -4.68
CA LEU A 159 -7.09 -1.67 -4.34
C LEU A 159 -6.35 -1.13 -5.58
N THR A 160 -6.40 -1.81 -6.72
CA THR A 160 -5.84 -1.29 -7.98
C THR A 160 -6.50 0.02 -8.42
N GLN A 161 -7.83 0.14 -8.30
CA GLN A 161 -8.51 1.40 -8.62
C GLN A 161 -8.08 2.55 -7.68
N VAL A 162 -7.88 2.23 -6.40
CA VAL A 162 -7.35 3.20 -5.43
C VAL A 162 -5.94 3.65 -5.83
N ALA A 163 -5.07 2.75 -6.28
CA ALA A 163 -3.72 3.09 -6.73
C ALA A 163 -3.72 4.08 -7.92
N GLU A 164 -4.58 3.82 -8.91
CA GLU A 164 -4.72 4.69 -10.09
C GLU A 164 -5.14 6.11 -9.68
N ILE A 165 -6.09 6.25 -8.75
CA ILE A 165 -6.51 7.55 -8.21
C ILE A 165 -5.40 8.19 -7.36
N PHE A 166 -4.66 7.39 -6.59
CA PHE A 166 -3.69 7.88 -5.62
C PHE A 166 -2.40 8.39 -6.26
N CYS A 167 -1.83 7.65 -7.22
CA CYS A 167 -0.54 7.96 -7.83
C CYS A 167 -0.51 7.82 -9.36
N GLY A 168 -1.63 7.47 -10.01
CA GLY A 168 -1.69 7.22 -11.45
C GLY A 168 -1.12 5.87 -11.89
N ASP A 169 -0.76 5.02 -10.93
CA ASP A 169 -0.17 3.71 -11.18
C ASP A 169 -1.27 2.69 -11.51
N LYS A 170 -1.13 2.00 -12.65
CA LYS A 170 -2.11 0.97 -13.10
C LYS A 170 -1.99 -0.34 -12.35
N SER A 171 -1.03 -0.45 -11.44
CA SER A 171 -0.73 -1.62 -10.62
C SER A 171 -0.37 -2.84 -11.45
N ASP A 172 0.38 -2.67 -12.56
CA ASP A 172 0.68 -3.75 -13.52
C ASP A 172 1.26 -4.99 -12.81
N LEU A 173 2.16 -4.81 -11.85
CA LEU A 173 2.73 -5.91 -11.05
C LEU A 173 1.68 -6.66 -10.21
N LEU A 174 0.72 -5.95 -9.62
CA LEU A 174 -0.35 -6.58 -8.83
C LEU A 174 -1.37 -7.26 -9.76
N GLN A 175 -1.67 -6.64 -10.90
CA GLN A 175 -2.55 -7.22 -11.93
C GLN A 175 -1.96 -8.50 -12.51
N ASP A 176 -0.67 -8.52 -12.85
CA ASP A 176 0.03 -9.71 -13.33
C ASP A 176 0.09 -10.79 -12.25
N PHE A 177 0.31 -10.41 -10.99
CA PHE A 177 0.25 -11.34 -9.86
C PHE A 177 -1.16 -11.96 -9.73
N ILE A 178 -2.21 -11.14 -9.75
CA ILE A 178 -3.61 -11.58 -9.70
C ILE A 178 -3.89 -12.55 -10.84
N LYS A 179 -3.50 -12.21 -12.07
CA LYS A 179 -3.73 -13.02 -13.27
C LYS A 179 -3.02 -14.37 -13.16
N THR A 180 -1.75 -14.35 -12.79
CA THR A 180 -0.94 -15.57 -12.63
C THR A 180 -1.53 -16.50 -11.58
N GLN A 181 -1.91 -15.96 -10.41
CA GLN A 181 -2.49 -16.75 -9.35
C GLN A 181 -3.90 -17.26 -9.70
N SER A 182 -4.70 -16.48 -10.40
CA SER A 182 -6.03 -16.92 -10.88
C SER A 182 -5.92 -18.11 -11.82
N VAL A 183 -4.97 -18.07 -12.77
CA VAL A 183 -4.75 -19.19 -13.68
C VAL A 183 -4.26 -20.43 -12.93
N SER A 184 -3.33 -20.27 -12.00
CA SER A 184 -2.83 -21.39 -11.17
C SER A 184 -3.96 -22.03 -10.36
N TYR A 185 -4.72 -21.21 -9.65
CA TYR A 185 -5.84 -21.62 -8.82
C TYR A 185 -6.90 -22.40 -9.61
N ILE A 186 -7.36 -21.85 -10.75
CA ILE A 186 -8.39 -22.49 -11.57
C ILE A 186 -7.91 -23.85 -12.09
N LYS A 187 -6.65 -23.95 -12.54
CA LYS A 187 -6.08 -25.23 -13.00
C LYS A 187 -6.06 -26.29 -11.90
N ASN A 188 -5.58 -25.93 -10.71
CA ASN A 188 -5.49 -26.84 -9.57
C ASN A 188 -6.89 -27.25 -9.08
N TYR A 189 -7.82 -26.30 -9.01
CA TYR A 189 -9.21 -26.54 -8.64
C TYR A 189 -9.88 -27.56 -9.58
N HIS A 190 -9.80 -27.35 -10.90
CA HIS A 190 -10.40 -28.27 -11.87
C HIS A 190 -9.75 -29.65 -11.84
N ARG A 191 -8.42 -29.73 -11.67
CA ARG A 191 -7.73 -31.02 -11.51
C ARG A 191 -8.29 -31.78 -10.31
N GLY A 192 -8.38 -31.15 -9.14
CA GLY A 192 -8.91 -31.80 -7.94
C GLY A 192 -10.37 -32.24 -8.08
N ARG A 193 -11.22 -31.46 -8.77
CA ARG A 193 -12.61 -31.86 -9.09
C ARG A 193 -12.67 -33.08 -10.02
N MET A 194 -11.79 -33.15 -11.01
CA MET A 194 -11.72 -34.31 -11.92
C MET A 194 -11.25 -35.58 -11.21
N GLU A 195 -10.29 -35.45 -10.29
CA GLU A 195 -9.81 -36.55 -9.45
C GLU A 195 -10.91 -37.06 -8.51
N GLU A 196 -11.67 -36.17 -7.89
CA GLU A 196 -12.83 -36.54 -7.06
C GLU A 196 -13.92 -37.23 -7.89
N LEU A 197 -14.25 -36.71 -9.07
CA LEU A 197 -15.21 -37.35 -9.97
C LEU A 197 -14.76 -38.76 -10.36
N LYS A 198 -13.46 -38.95 -10.61
CA LYS A 198 -12.89 -40.26 -10.91
C LYS A 198 -13.09 -41.24 -9.76
N LEU A 199 -12.85 -40.81 -8.52
CA LEU A 199 -13.07 -41.63 -7.31
C LEU A 199 -14.55 -42.02 -7.13
N PHE A 200 -15.50 -41.19 -7.56
CA PHE A 200 -16.93 -41.52 -7.51
C PHE A 200 -17.38 -42.50 -8.61
N LEU A 201 -16.62 -42.59 -9.70
CA LEU A 201 -16.93 -43.46 -10.85
C LEU A 201 -16.20 -44.81 -10.77
N GLU A 202 -15.21 -44.95 -9.89
CA GLU A 202 -14.56 -46.21 -9.49
C GLU A 202 -15.33 -46.90 -8.36
#